data_AF-A0A7D9D3H7-F1
#
_entry.id   AF-A0A7D9D3H7-F1
#
_cell.length_a   1.000
_cell.length_b   1.000
_cell.length_c   1.000
_cell.angle_alpha   90.00
_cell.angle_beta   90.00
_cell.angle_gamma   90.00
#
_symmetry.space_group_name_H-M   'P 1'
#
loop_
_entity.id
_entity.type
_entity.pdbx_description
1 polymer ?
#
loop_
_entity_poly.entity_id
_entity_poly.type
_entity_poly.pdbx_seq_one_letter_code
_entity_poly.pdbx_strand_id
1 'polypeptide(L)'
;MDSAKLNDWLQVFGIFALVASLIFVGLQMKQDHEIAIANQYQIRFDSMSDYQSSVIQSEPAMRVSGKRALQRVLKSSAFPDSVKEWASDQPDDELAFWLIEAYRVNKSFDNVYYQYEAGFISEEAWVAFRAELKRTLSREDFGMRHYFLMNPGVWRQSYREMMYEVIAEIDSE
;
A
#
# COMPACT_ATOMS: atom_id res chain seq x y z
N MET A 1 -52.41 -35.79 12.07
CA MET A 1 -50.93 -35.68 12.13
C MET A 1 -50.55 -35.76 13.59
N ASP A 2 -49.62 -36.65 13.94
CA ASP A 2 -49.28 -36.95 15.33
C ASP A 2 -48.54 -35.75 15.96
N SER A 3 -49.04 -35.17 17.05
CA SER A 3 -48.50 -33.91 17.58
C SER A 3 -47.07 -34.05 18.08
N ALA A 4 -46.69 -35.26 18.52
CA ALA A 4 -45.33 -35.61 18.89
C ALA A 4 -44.37 -35.47 17.69
N LYS A 5 -44.75 -36.01 16.52
CA LYS A 5 -43.93 -35.87 15.29
C LYS A 5 -43.81 -34.42 14.85
N LEU A 6 -44.88 -33.62 14.98
CA LEU A 6 -44.83 -32.19 14.67
C LEU A 6 -43.88 -31.42 15.58
N ASN A 7 -43.87 -31.75 16.88
CA ASN A 7 -42.98 -31.15 17.86
C ASN A 7 -41.51 -31.52 17.61
N ASP A 8 -41.22 -32.77 17.25
CA ASP A 8 -39.87 -33.23 16.90
C ASP A 8 -39.34 -32.48 15.66
N TRP A 9 -40.18 -32.31 14.62
CA TRP A 9 -39.82 -31.52 13.44
C TRP A 9 -39.55 -30.06 13.80
N LEU A 10 -40.40 -29.43 14.61
CA LEU A 10 -40.21 -28.05 15.06
C LEU A 10 -38.89 -27.87 15.85
N GLN A 11 -38.53 -28.83 16.70
CA GLN A 11 -37.23 -28.80 17.40
C GLN A 11 -36.05 -28.88 16.45
N VAL A 12 -36.09 -29.81 15.49
CA VAL A 12 -35.04 -29.96 14.48
C VAL A 12 -34.87 -28.66 13.69
N PHE A 13 -35.98 -28.07 13.21
CA PHE A 13 -35.95 -26.77 12.53
C PHE A 13 -35.42 -25.64 13.43
N GLY A 14 -35.77 -25.63 14.71
CA GLY A 14 -35.26 -24.66 15.68
C GLY A 14 -33.74 -24.73 15.84
N ILE A 15 -33.19 -25.95 15.93
CA ILE A 15 -31.73 -26.17 16.00
C ILE A 15 -31.07 -25.70 14.70
N PHE A 16 -31.63 -26.04 13.53
CA PHE A 16 -31.11 -25.57 12.24
C PHE A 16 -31.15 -24.04 12.11
N ALA A 17 -32.23 -23.39 12.55
CA ALA A 17 -32.36 -21.94 12.54
C ALA A 17 -31.30 -21.28 13.46
N LEU A 18 -31.03 -21.86 14.62
CA LEU A 18 -29.99 -21.39 15.54
C LEU A 18 -28.58 -21.58 14.97
N VAL A 19 -28.30 -22.71 14.32
CA VAL A 19 -27.01 -22.93 13.64
C VAL A 19 -26.84 -21.95 12.48
N ALA A 20 -27.87 -21.75 11.66
CA ALA A 20 -27.84 -20.79 10.55
C ALA A 20 -27.60 -19.35 11.03
N SER A 21 -28.23 -18.93 12.14
CA SER A 21 -28.00 -17.60 12.70
C SER A 21 -26.59 -17.42 13.24
N LEU A 22 -26.02 -18.43 13.89
CA LEU A 22 -24.62 -18.40 14.35
C LEU A 22 -23.63 -18.33 13.20
N ILE A 23 -23.87 -19.06 12.10
CA ILE A 23 -23.05 -18.97 10.89
C ILE A 23 -23.12 -17.56 10.32
N PHE A 24 -24.31 -16.98 10.20
CA PHE A 24 -24.49 -15.62 9.69
C PHE A 24 -23.74 -14.59 10.54
N VAL A 25 -23.86 -14.66 11.88
CA VAL A 25 -23.13 -13.78 12.79
C VAL A 25 -21.62 -13.97 12.66
N GLY A 26 -21.14 -15.21 12.55
CA GLY A 26 -19.71 -15.50 12.33
C GLY A 26 -19.17 -14.90 11.03
N LEU A 27 -19.95 -14.95 9.94
CA LEU A 27 -19.59 -14.33 8.66
C LEU A 27 -19.57 -12.81 8.76
N GLN A 28 -20.57 -12.21 9.41
CA GLN A 28 -20.61 -10.76 9.63
C GLN A 28 -19.42 -10.27 10.45
N MET A 29 -19.09 -10.96 11.56
CA MET A 29 -17.94 -10.60 12.39
C MET A 29 -16.61 -10.70 11.62
N LYS A 30 -16.48 -11.69 10.73
CA LYS A 30 -15.30 -11.82 9.87
C LYS A 30 -15.19 -10.62 8.91
N GLN A 31 -16.29 -10.23 8.27
CA GLN A 31 -16.32 -9.07 7.36
C GLN A 31 -16.01 -7.77 8.11
N ASP A 32 -16.62 -7.54 9.28
CA ASP A 32 -16.37 -6.37 10.11
C ASP A 32 -14.88 -6.29 10.52
N HIS A 33 -14.28 -7.43 10.84
CA HIS A 33 -12.85 -7.50 11.17
C HIS A 33 -11.95 -7.16 9.97
N GLU A 34 -12.24 -7.70 8.78
CA GLU A 34 -11.48 -7.40 7.55
C GLU A 34 -11.57 -5.90 7.18
N ILE A 35 -12.78 -5.31 7.27
CA ILE A 35 -13.01 -3.88 7.06
C ILE A 35 -12.21 -3.05 8.08
N ALA A 36 -12.22 -3.45 9.35
CA ALA A 36 -11.48 -2.73 10.39
C ALA A 36 -9.96 -2.72 10.13
N ILE A 37 -9.39 -3.84 9.67
CA ILE A 37 -7.95 -3.90 9.32
C ILE A 37 -7.66 -2.99 8.12
N ALA A 38 -8.48 -3.04 7.06
CA ALA A 38 -8.30 -2.17 5.90
C ALA A 38 -8.38 -0.68 6.25
N ASN A 39 -9.35 -0.29 7.07
CA ASN A 39 -9.45 1.06 7.62
C ASN A 39 -8.20 1.43 8.44
N GLN A 40 -7.67 0.52 9.24
CA GLN A 40 -6.44 0.77 9.98
C GLN A 40 -5.24 0.98 9.04
N TYR A 41 -5.17 0.25 7.92
CA TYR A 41 -4.13 0.44 6.91
C TYR A 41 -4.22 1.82 6.27
N GLN A 42 -5.44 2.25 5.90
CA GLN A 42 -5.71 3.59 5.38
C GLN A 42 -5.32 4.68 6.39
N ILE A 43 -5.73 4.57 7.65
CA ILE A 43 -5.40 5.54 8.71
C ILE A 43 -3.89 5.69 8.89
N ARG A 44 -3.10 4.61 8.76
CA ARG A 44 -1.63 4.69 8.82
C ARG A 44 -1.06 5.47 7.64
N PHE A 45 -1.61 5.26 6.44
CA PHE A 45 -1.23 6.05 5.27
C PHE A 45 -1.58 7.53 5.47
N ASP A 46 -2.80 7.84 5.93
CA ASP A 46 -3.24 9.21 6.17
C ASP A 46 -2.38 9.90 7.22
N SER A 47 -2.12 9.25 8.35
CA SER A 47 -1.25 9.77 9.43
C SER A 47 0.17 10.05 8.93
N MET A 48 0.71 9.16 8.07
CA MET A 48 2.01 9.39 7.45
C MET A 48 1.95 10.59 6.49
N SER A 49 0.87 10.73 5.72
CA SER A 49 0.69 11.78 4.70
C SER A 49 0.59 13.14 5.37
N ASP A 50 -0.10 13.22 6.50
CA ASP A 50 -0.19 14.42 7.33
C ASP A 50 1.18 14.77 7.92
N TYR A 51 1.91 13.78 8.44
CA TYR A 51 3.28 14.00 8.92
C TYR A 51 4.19 14.55 7.81
N GLN A 52 4.18 13.96 6.61
CA GLN A 52 4.95 14.47 5.48
C GLN A 52 4.55 15.89 5.08
N SER A 53 3.24 16.18 5.07
CA SER A 53 2.74 17.52 4.77
C SER A 53 3.28 18.55 5.77
N SER A 54 3.36 18.18 7.06
CA SER A 54 3.97 19.04 8.10
C SER A 54 5.47 19.27 7.89
N VAL A 55 6.19 18.28 7.37
CA VAL A 55 7.62 18.42 7.01
C VAL A 55 7.76 19.36 5.82
N ILE A 56 6.95 19.19 4.78
CA ILE A 56 6.98 20.02 3.56
C ILE A 56 6.69 21.49 3.88
N GLN A 57 5.80 21.77 4.82
CA GLN A 57 5.47 23.13 5.25
C GLN A 57 6.55 23.80 6.13
N SER A 58 7.62 23.08 6.50
CA SER A 58 8.66 23.55 7.41
C SER A 58 10.01 23.67 6.70
N GLU A 59 10.44 24.89 6.40
CA GLU A 59 11.74 25.14 5.72
C GLU A 59 12.93 24.49 6.46
N PRO A 60 13.06 24.57 7.80
CA PRO A 60 14.16 23.88 8.50
C PRO A 60 14.08 22.36 8.35
N ALA A 61 12.87 21.79 8.37
CA ALA A 61 12.68 20.34 8.21
C ALA A 61 12.99 19.88 6.79
N MET A 62 12.61 20.66 5.78
CA MET A 62 12.96 20.41 4.38
C MET A 62 14.46 20.45 4.16
N ARG A 63 15.16 21.46 4.69
CA ARG A 63 16.64 21.53 4.59
C ARG A 63 17.34 20.32 5.22
N VAL A 64 16.92 19.89 6.41
CA VAL A 64 17.48 18.70 7.06
C VAL A 64 17.15 17.42 6.28
N SER A 65 15.93 17.33 5.75
CA SER A 65 15.49 16.19 4.95
C SER A 65 16.26 16.08 3.63
N GLY A 66 16.59 17.22 3.01
CA GLY A 66 17.39 17.33 1.80
C GLY A 66 18.78 16.76 1.95
N LYS A 67 19.51 17.22 2.97
CA LYS A 67 20.85 16.71 3.29
C LYS A 67 20.84 15.21 3.55
N ARG A 68 19.80 14.70 4.22
CA ARG A 68 19.60 13.26 4.45
C ARG A 68 19.25 12.52 3.16
N ALA A 69 18.45 13.12 2.28
CA ALA A 69 18.09 12.57 0.99
C ALA A 69 19.33 12.41 0.11
N LEU A 70 20.15 13.47 -0.03
CA LEU A 70 21.41 13.42 -0.76
C LEU A 70 22.31 12.31 -0.24
N GLN A 71 22.50 12.22 1.09
CA GLN A 71 23.31 11.14 1.68
C GLN A 71 22.79 9.74 1.37
N ARG A 72 21.46 9.54 1.29
CA ARG A 72 20.86 8.26 0.93
C ARG A 72 21.11 7.92 -0.54
N VAL A 73 20.89 8.89 -1.44
CA VAL A 73 21.09 8.74 -2.88
C VAL A 73 22.56 8.38 -3.18
N LEU A 74 23.50 9.15 -2.65
CA LEU A 74 24.93 8.94 -2.92
C LEU A 74 25.47 7.60 -2.39
N LYS A 75 24.96 7.12 -1.25
CA LYS A 75 25.42 5.87 -0.62
C LYS A 75 24.78 4.61 -1.19
N SER A 76 23.62 4.72 -1.83
CA SER A 76 22.87 3.57 -2.28
C SER A 76 23.28 3.14 -3.69
N SER A 77 23.41 1.82 -3.89
CA SER A 77 23.60 1.22 -5.22
C SER A 77 22.32 1.18 -6.04
N ALA A 78 21.16 1.50 -5.46
CA ALA A 78 19.87 1.48 -6.16
C ALA A 78 19.65 2.70 -7.07
N PHE A 79 20.44 3.76 -6.88
CA PHE A 79 20.41 4.94 -7.74
C PHE A 79 21.56 4.87 -8.76
N PRO A 80 21.28 5.08 -10.06
CA PRO A 80 22.31 5.13 -11.09
C PRO A 80 23.17 6.40 -10.93
N ASP A 81 24.36 6.38 -11.53
CA ASP A 81 25.31 7.49 -11.40
C ASP A 81 24.77 8.81 -11.97
N SER A 82 23.98 8.76 -13.05
CA SER A 82 23.28 9.93 -13.60
C SER A 82 22.37 10.62 -12.58
N VAL A 83 21.63 9.84 -11.78
CA VAL A 83 20.76 10.36 -10.72
C VAL A 83 21.57 10.90 -9.54
N LYS A 84 22.72 10.29 -9.22
CA LYS A 84 23.62 10.79 -8.17
C LYS A 84 24.27 12.12 -8.55
N GLU A 85 24.68 12.26 -9.81
CA GLU A 85 25.21 13.49 -10.37
C GLU A 85 24.14 14.58 -10.32
N TRP A 86 22.96 14.33 -10.91
CA TRP A 86 21.82 15.25 -10.86
C TRP A 86 21.50 15.67 -9.42
N ALA A 87 21.41 14.70 -8.50
CA ALA A 87 21.07 14.97 -7.11
C ALA A 87 22.11 15.84 -6.40
N SER A 88 23.39 15.77 -6.79
CA SER A 88 24.46 16.57 -6.18
C SER A 88 24.34 18.06 -6.51
N ASP A 89 23.67 18.39 -7.61
CA ASP A 89 23.47 19.76 -8.09
C ASP A 89 22.12 20.36 -7.65
N GLN A 90 21.24 19.58 -7.01
CA GLN A 90 19.92 20.05 -6.60
C GLN A 90 19.96 20.77 -5.24
N PRO A 91 19.10 21.80 -5.04
CA PRO A 91 18.84 22.36 -3.72
C PRO A 91 18.37 21.31 -2.70
N ASP A 92 18.71 21.51 -1.42
CA ASP A 92 18.32 20.60 -0.33
C ASP A 92 16.79 20.36 -0.29
N ASP A 93 16.00 21.41 -0.42
CA ASP A 93 14.54 21.36 -0.38
C ASP A 93 13.93 20.62 -1.59
N GLU A 94 14.49 20.79 -2.78
CA GLU A 94 14.06 20.05 -3.97
C GLU A 94 14.35 18.53 -3.81
N LEU A 95 15.53 18.17 -3.31
CA LEU A 95 15.87 16.77 -3.01
C LEU A 95 14.99 16.18 -1.91
N ALA A 96 14.70 16.98 -0.88
CA ALA A 96 13.80 16.57 0.18
C ALA A 96 12.43 16.23 -0.39
N PHE A 97 11.87 17.12 -1.20
CA PHE A 97 10.56 16.95 -1.82
C PHE A 97 10.55 15.71 -2.71
N TRP A 98 11.53 15.58 -3.60
CA TRP A 98 11.66 14.44 -4.52
C TRP A 98 11.63 13.09 -3.79
N LEU A 99 12.46 12.94 -2.75
CA LEU A 99 12.54 11.67 -2.03
C LEU A 99 11.32 11.41 -1.12
N ILE A 100 10.72 12.47 -0.56
CA ILE A 100 9.48 12.39 0.24
C ILE A 100 8.32 11.92 -0.64
N GLU A 101 8.17 12.49 -1.84
CA GLU A 101 7.13 12.11 -2.79
C GLU A 101 7.35 10.68 -3.32
N ALA A 102 8.58 10.28 -3.64
CA ALA A 102 8.89 8.90 -4.01
C ALA A 102 8.49 7.90 -2.92
N TYR A 103 8.74 8.21 -1.64
CA TYR A 103 8.30 7.39 -0.51
C TYR A 103 6.77 7.38 -0.37
N ARG A 104 6.14 8.56 -0.47
CA ARG A 104 4.70 8.74 -0.34
C ARG A 104 3.93 7.93 -1.38
N VAL A 105 4.35 8.02 -2.63
CA VAL A 105 3.71 7.30 -3.74
C VAL A 105 3.89 5.80 -3.59
N ASN A 106 5.09 5.32 -3.21
CA ASN A 106 5.27 3.90 -2.88
C ASN A 106 4.31 3.44 -1.75
N LYS A 107 4.13 4.24 -0.69
CA LYS A 107 3.18 3.91 0.38
C LYS A 107 1.72 3.94 -0.07
N SER A 108 1.38 4.83 -1.00
CA SER A 108 0.05 4.89 -1.60
C SER A 108 -0.24 3.62 -2.40
N PHE A 109 0.68 3.20 -3.27
CA PHE A 109 0.52 1.96 -4.03
C PHE A 109 0.49 0.71 -3.15
N ASP A 110 1.31 0.66 -2.09
CA ASP A 110 1.26 -0.44 -1.12
C ASP A 110 -0.10 -0.53 -0.42
N ASN A 111 -0.70 0.61 -0.07
CA ASN A 111 -2.05 0.68 0.49
C ASN A 111 -3.13 0.25 -0.51
N VAL A 112 -3.10 0.75 -1.74
CA VAL A 112 -4.06 0.36 -2.79
C VAL A 112 -3.95 -1.14 -3.08
N TYR A 113 -2.74 -1.67 -3.19
CA TYR A 113 -2.51 -3.09 -3.44
C TYR A 113 -3.00 -3.96 -2.27
N TYR A 114 -2.78 -3.53 -1.02
CA TYR A 114 -3.35 -4.21 0.14
C TYR A 114 -4.88 -4.30 0.05
N GLN A 115 -5.54 -3.19 -0.30
CA GLN A 115 -7.01 -3.14 -0.40
C GLN A 115 -7.54 -4.00 -1.56
N TYR A 116 -6.78 -4.12 -2.65
CA TYR A 116 -7.07 -5.07 -3.74
C TYR A 116 -6.95 -6.52 -3.26
N GLU A 117 -5.85 -6.90 -2.61
CA GLU A 117 -5.68 -8.25 -2.06
C GLU A 117 -6.78 -8.62 -1.05
N ALA A 118 -7.28 -7.63 -0.31
CA ALA A 118 -8.38 -7.80 0.65
C ALA A 118 -9.78 -7.80 -0.01
N GLY A 119 -9.89 -7.62 -1.33
CA GLY A 119 -11.16 -7.64 -2.06
C GLY A 119 -11.98 -6.36 -2.00
N PHE A 120 -11.41 -5.26 -1.51
CA PHE A 120 -12.07 -3.95 -1.44
C PHE A 120 -11.91 -3.11 -2.72
N ILE A 121 -10.98 -3.48 -3.59
CA ILE A 121 -10.78 -2.86 -4.92
C ILE A 121 -11.13 -3.90 -5.99
N SER A 122 -11.91 -3.50 -6.99
CA SER A 122 -12.28 -4.38 -8.10
C SER A 122 -11.09 -4.66 -9.04
N GLU A 123 -11.15 -5.77 -9.77
CA GLU A 123 -10.14 -6.11 -10.78
C GLU A 123 -9.96 -5.00 -11.82
N GLU A 124 -11.07 -4.42 -12.31
CA GLU A 124 -11.05 -3.31 -13.26
C GLU A 124 -10.28 -2.10 -12.72
N ALA A 125 -10.56 -1.70 -11.47
CA ALA A 125 -9.86 -0.59 -10.83
C ALA A 125 -8.38 -0.92 -10.62
N TRP A 126 -8.07 -2.15 -10.22
CA TRP A 126 -6.70 -2.62 -10.05
C TRP A 126 -5.90 -2.56 -11.35
N VAL A 127 -6.47 -3.00 -12.47
CA VAL A 127 -5.82 -2.93 -13.79
C VAL A 127 -5.45 -1.49 -14.15
N ALA A 128 -6.34 -0.53 -13.92
CA ALA A 128 -6.05 0.89 -14.13
C ALA A 128 -4.93 1.40 -13.20
N PHE A 129 -4.96 1.04 -11.91
CA PHE A 129 -3.91 1.40 -10.96
C PHE A 129 -2.55 0.77 -11.32
N ARG A 130 -2.52 -0.48 -11.77
CA ARG A 130 -1.29 -1.16 -12.19
C ARG A 130 -0.67 -0.51 -13.43
N ALA A 131 -1.50 -0.04 -14.36
CA ALA A 131 -1.02 0.74 -15.52
C ALA A 131 -0.35 2.05 -15.07
N GLU A 132 -0.96 2.76 -14.12
CA GLU A 132 -0.37 3.98 -13.54
C GLU A 132 0.91 3.69 -12.74
N LEU A 133 0.95 2.58 -12.00
CA LEU A 133 2.15 2.11 -11.30
C LEU A 133 3.28 1.87 -12.29
N LYS A 134 3.02 1.14 -13.37
CA LYS A 134 4.00 0.85 -14.42
C LYS A 134 4.55 2.13 -15.04
N ARG A 135 3.66 3.07 -15.40
CA ARG A 135 4.04 4.39 -15.93
C ARG A 135 4.92 5.16 -14.94
N THR A 136 4.59 5.12 -13.66
CA THR A 136 5.33 5.84 -12.61
C THR A 136 6.69 5.20 -12.32
N LEU A 137 6.80 3.87 -12.36
CA LEU A 137 8.06 3.15 -12.17
C LEU A 137 9.01 3.28 -13.37
N SER A 138 8.47 3.54 -14.56
CA SER A 138 9.27 3.78 -15.78
C SER A 138 9.93 5.17 -15.79
N ARG A 139 9.50 6.08 -14.90
CA ARG A 139 10.02 7.43 -14.80
C ARG A 139 11.29 7.49 -13.94
N GLU A 140 12.44 7.65 -14.59
CA GLU A 140 13.72 7.86 -13.91
C GLU A 140 13.73 9.18 -13.10
N ASP A 141 13.04 10.21 -13.59
CA ASP A 141 12.96 11.54 -12.98
C ASP A 141 12.15 11.57 -11.66
N PHE A 142 11.32 10.56 -11.40
CA PHE A 142 10.44 10.54 -10.23
C PHE A 142 11.01 9.77 -9.01
N GLY A 143 12.08 8.99 -9.19
CA GLY A 143 12.79 8.34 -8.09
C GLY A 143 12.05 7.19 -7.38
N MET A 144 10.78 6.92 -7.70
CA MET A 144 9.97 5.90 -7.03
C MET A 144 10.60 4.50 -7.10
N ARG A 145 11.03 4.09 -8.30
CA ARG A 145 11.68 2.78 -8.53
C ARG A 145 12.97 2.66 -7.70
N HIS A 146 13.83 3.68 -7.76
CA HIS A 146 15.09 3.70 -7.01
C HIS A 146 14.86 3.71 -5.49
N TYR A 147 13.85 4.44 -5.02
CA TYR A 147 13.47 4.46 -3.60
C TYR A 147 13.05 3.06 -3.11
N PHE A 148 12.22 2.36 -3.89
CA PHE A 148 11.81 0.99 -3.58
C PHE A 148 13.03 0.05 -3.51
N LEU A 149 13.88 0.08 -4.53
CA LEU A 149 15.07 -0.77 -4.64
C LEU A 149 16.15 -0.46 -3.60
N MET A 150 16.20 0.77 -3.08
CA MET A 150 17.13 1.15 -2.02
C MET A 150 16.88 0.37 -0.73
N ASN A 151 15.63 0.03 -0.42
CA ASN A 151 15.29 -0.70 0.78
C ASN A 151 14.05 -1.58 0.57
N PRO A 152 14.18 -2.70 -0.16
CA PRO A 152 13.03 -3.56 -0.42
C PRO A 152 12.48 -4.18 0.88
N GLY A 153 13.34 -4.44 1.88
CA GLY A 153 12.96 -5.15 3.11
C GLY A 153 11.90 -4.46 3.97
N VAL A 154 11.66 -3.15 3.82
CA VAL A 154 10.65 -2.41 4.61
C VAL A 154 9.23 -2.51 4.07
N TRP A 155 9.03 -3.15 2.92
CA TRP A 155 7.72 -3.30 2.29
C TRP A 155 7.10 -4.67 2.59
N ARG A 156 5.77 -4.78 2.55
CA ARG A 156 5.07 -6.07 2.69
C ARG A 156 5.54 -7.05 1.61
N GLN A 157 5.62 -8.34 1.95
CA GLN A 157 6.12 -9.35 1.02
C GLN A 157 5.34 -9.38 -0.30
N SER A 158 4.01 -9.44 -0.25
CA SER A 158 3.17 -9.46 -1.45
C SER A 158 3.36 -8.21 -2.32
N TYR A 159 3.47 -7.03 -1.70
CA TYR A 159 3.77 -5.79 -2.43
C TYR A 159 5.14 -5.83 -3.11
N ARG A 160 6.18 -6.39 -2.46
CA ARG A 160 7.50 -6.54 -3.10
C ARG A 160 7.45 -7.45 -4.30
N GLU A 161 6.76 -8.57 -4.19
CA GLU A 161 6.60 -9.54 -5.28
C GLU A 161 5.91 -8.87 -6.48
N MET A 162 4.80 -8.17 -6.24
CA MET A 162 4.10 -7.38 -7.27
C MET A 162 5.00 -6.29 -7.88
N MET A 163 5.74 -5.55 -7.07
CA MET A 163 6.66 -4.51 -7.55
C MET A 163 7.77 -5.08 -8.43
N TYR A 164 8.36 -6.22 -8.05
CA TYR A 164 9.39 -6.87 -8.86
C TYR A 164 8.83 -7.41 -10.17
N GLU A 165 7.61 -7.94 -10.17
CA GLU A 165 6.91 -8.35 -11.40
C GLU A 165 6.75 -7.17 -12.35
N VAL A 166 6.20 -6.05 -11.88
CA VAL A 166 5.99 -4.85 -12.71
C VAL A 166 7.32 -4.26 -13.19
N ILE A 167 8.35 -4.25 -12.35
CA ILE A 167 9.70 -3.81 -12.75
C ILE A 167 10.28 -4.71 -13.84
N ALA A 168 10.13 -6.04 -13.71
CA ALA A 168 10.60 -6.99 -14.71
C ALA A 168 9.88 -6.82 -16.05
N GLU A 169 8.58 -6.50 -16.04
CA GLU A 169 7.84 -6.16 -17.26
C GLU A 169 8.39 -4.91 -17.95
N ILE A 170 8.67 -3.85 -17.19
CA ILE A 170 9.25 -2.61 -17.72
C ILE A 170 10.62 -2.90 -18.35
N ASP A 171 11.45 -3.70 -17.69
CA ASP A 171 12.80 -4.03 -18.17
C ASP A 171 12.80 -4.96 -19.40
N SER A 172 11.65 -5.54 -19.75
CA SER A 172 11.48 -6.44 -20.89
C SER A 172 10.92 -5.79 -22.15
N GLU A 173 10.46 -4.53 -22.06
CA GLU A 173 9.94 -3.71 -23.17
C GLU A 173 11.05 -2.92 -23.88
#